data_AF-K3XCN3-F1
#
_entry.id   AF-K3XCN3-F1
#
_cell.length_a   1.000
_cell.length_b   1.000
_cell.length_c   1.000
_cell.angle_alpha   90.00
_cell.angle_beta   90.00
_cell.angle_gamma   90.00
#
_symmetry.space_group_name_H-M   'P 1'
#
loop_
_entity.id
_entity.type
_entity.pdbx_description
1 polymer ?
#
loop_
_entity_poly.entity_id
_entity_poly.type
_entity_poly.pdbx_seq_one_letter_code
_entity_poly.pdbx_strand_id
1 'polypeptide(L)'
;MERELTRPGRQHQRLLVDATVPEARDPVPSNDAAESNIGAMAPSISHLRPDIQLYDNKTMEAVIIDLAVAFEDQSTDDAASSSSFARVKGVKTKKYEVIKQFLEYKGYTVHVAALVYGSLGSVDTGNFAVYTERLGLRKGAVRRLECSLSARHINFAHRMWRRHAIAHTTGLRLIGTNSVQQQ
;
A
#
# COMPACT_ATOMS: atom_id res chain seq x y z
N MET A 1 29.51 -40.67 -31.57
CA MET A 1 28.09 -40.27 -31.70
C MET A 1 27.84 -39.22 -30.62
N GLU A 2 28.23 -38.00 -30.93
CA GLU A 2 28.01 -36.82 -30.09
C GLU A 2 26.51 -36.53 -30.02
N ARG A 3 26.00 -36.23 -28.82
CA ARG A 3 24.79 -35.43 -28.68
C ARG A 3 25.04 -34.35 -27.65
N GLU A 4 25.10 -33.17 -28.23
CA GLU A 4 25.27 -31.85 -27.67
C GLU A 4 23.96 -31.36 -27.01
N LEU A 5 24.15 -30.53 -25.97
CA LEU A 5 23.25 -29.52 -25.37
C LEU A 5 21.73 -29.72 -25.44
N THR A 6 21.06 -29.66 -24.28
CA THR A 6 20.25 -28.47 -23.93
C THR A 6 20.01 -28.38 -22.43
N ARG A 7 20.38 -27.24 -21.83
CA ARG A 7 20.04 -26.89 -20.43
C ARG A 7 18.53 -26.61 -20.35
N PRO A 8 17.79 -27.07 -19.32
CA PRO A 8 16.45 -26.56 -19.09
C PRO A 8 16.56 -25.11 -18.62
N GLY A 9 16.05 -24.20 -19.45
CA GLY A 9 15.97 -22.78 -19.18
C GLY A 9 15.20 -22.50 -17.89
N ARG A 10 15.73 -21.56 -17.10
CA ARG A 10 15.00 -20.90 -16.01
C ARG A 10 13.75 -20.25 -16.58
N GLN A 11 12.62 -20.93 -16.50
CA GLN A 11 11.34 -20.28 -16.67
C GLN A 11 11.10 -19.39 -15.45
N HIS A 12 11.01 -18.09 -15.71
CA HIS A 12 10.55 -17.10 -14.76
C HIS A 12 9.19 -17.53 -14.23
N GLN A 13 9.12 -17.86 -12.95
CA GLN A 13 7.86 -18.10 -12.27
C GLN A 13 7.14 -16.76 -12.12
N ARG A 14 6.41 -16.39 -13.16
CA ARG A 14 5.37 -15.36 -13.13
C ARG A 14 4.34 -15.86 -12.13
N LEU A 15 4.40 -15.35 -10.90
CA LEU A 15 3.42 -15.66 -9.86
C LEU A 15 2.11 -14.98 -10.28
N LEU A 16 1.32 -15.71 -11.07
CA LEU A 16 -0.06 -15.41 -11.36
C LEU A 16 -0.79 -15.44 -10.02
N VAL A 17 -1.13 -14.26 -9.49
CA VAL A 17 -2.04 -14.17 -8.35
C VAL A 17 -3.43 -14.45 -8.91
N ASP A 18 -3.77 -15.73 -8.93
CA ASP A 18 -5.10 -16.25 -9.20
C ASP A 18 -6.00 -15.84 -8.02
N ALA A 19 -6.55 -14.63 -8.10
CA ALA A 19 -7.66 -14.21 -7.27
C ALA A 19 -8.94 -14.58 -8.03
N THR A 20 -9.26 -15.87 -8.02
CA THR A 20 -10.52 -16.40 -8.53
C THR A 20 -11.65 -15.84 -7.65
N VAL A 21 -12.33 -14.82 -8.15
CA VAL A 21 -13.61 -14.32 -7.63
C VAL A 21 -14.69 -15.27 -8.16
N PRO A 22 -15.46 -15.98 -7.31
CA PRO A 22 -16.54 -16.79 -7.85
C PRO A 22 -17.74 -15.90 -8.19
N GLU A 23 -18.08 -16.00 -9.46
CA GLU A 23 -19.42 -16.05 -10.05
C GLU A 23 -20.26 -14.76 -10.18
N ALA A 24 -20.57 -14.50 -11.46
CA ALA A 24 -21.36 -13.40 -11.97
C ALA A 24 -22.81 -13.46 -11.45
N ARG A 25 -23.34 -12.28 -11.13
CA ARG A 25 -24.79 -12.01 -11.16
C ARG A 25 -25.04 -10.96 -12.24
N ASP A 26 -26.15 -11.13 -12.93
CA ASP A 26 -26.56 -10.45 -14.16
C ASP A 26 -26.33 -8.92 -14.16
N PRO A 27 -26.06 -8.31 -15.35
CA PRO A 27 -25.74 -6.90 -15.45
C PRO A 27 -26.98 -6.05 -15.14
N VAL A 28 -26.91 -5.29 -14.05
CA VAL A 28 -27.77 -4.12 -13.85
C VAL A 28 -27.27 -3.03 -14.81
N PRO A 29 -28.10 -2.51 -15.74
CA PRO A 29 -27.68 -1.40 -16.57
C PRO A 29 -27.77 -0.14 -15.72
N SER A 30 -26.63 0.33 -15.21
CA SER A 30 -26.53 1.67 -14.62
C SER A 30 -25.46 2.43 -15.38
N ASN A 31 -25.94 3.47 -16.05
CA ASN A 31 -25.22 4.46 -16.83
C ASN A 31 -23.93 4.98 -16.19
N ASP A 32 -23.08 5.43 -17.09
CA ASP A 32 -21.89 6.25 -16.91
C ASP A 32 -20.65 5.53 -16.40
N ALA A 33 -19.80 5.23 -17.37
CA ALA A 33 -18.38 4.97 -17.20
C ALA A 33 -17.74 6.07 -16.32
N ALA A 34 -17.70 5.82 -15.01
CA ALA A 34 -16.64 6.31 -14.17
C ALA A 34 -15.39 5.53 -14.55
N GLU A 35 -14.73 5.96 -15.62
CA GLU A 35 -13.35 5.61 -15.88
C GLU A 35 -12.54 6.09 -14.68
N SER A 36 -12.37 5.23 -13.68
CA SER A 36 -11.37 5.43 -12.64
C SER A 36 -10.02 5.37 -13.34
N ASN A 37 -9.52 6.52 -13.78
CA ASN A 37 -8.16 6.67 -14.29
C ASN A 37 -7.18 6.48 -13.12
N ILE A 38 -7.02 5.23 -12.68
CA ILE A 38 -5.98 4.77 -11.77
C ILE A 38 -4.68 4.84 -12.56
N GLY A 39 -4.08 6.03 -12.68
CA GLY A 39 -2.81 6.21 -13.37
C GLY A 39 -2.64 7.47 -14.21
N ALA A 40 -3.62 8.37 -14.31
CA ALA A 40 -3.39 9.66 -14.98
C ALA A 40 -2.42 10.50 -14.13
N MET A 41 -1.17 10.63 -14.60
CA MET A 41 -0.15 11.44 -13.94
C MET A 41 -0.64 12.87 -13.76
N ALA A 42 -0.66 13.32 -12.51
CA ALA A 42 -0.90 14.71 -12.15
C ALA A 42 0.12 15.65 -12.81
N PRO A 43 -0.25 16.91 -13.09
CA PRO A 43 0.68 17.90 -13.65
C PRO A 43 1.89 18.09 -12.72
N SER A 44 3.10 18.01 -13.27
CA SER A 44 4.32 17.68 -12.53
C SER A 44 4.81 18.76 -11.55
N ILE A 45 4.59 18.52 -10.26
CA ILE A 45 5.48 18.98 -9.16
C ILE A 45 6.51 17.84 -8.97
N SER A 46 7.59 17.90 -9.73
CA SER A 46 8.34 16.78 -10.33
C SER A 46 9.00 15.72 -9.42
N HIS A 47 8.82 15.73 -8.09
CA HIS A 47 9.51 14.78 -7.19
C HIS A 47 8.59 14.07 -6.17
N LEU A 48 7.35 14.52 -6.00
CA LEU A 48 6.43 13.90 -5.05
C LEU A 48 5.58 12.83 -5.76
N ARG A 49 5.60 11.61 -5.22
CA ARG A 49 4.83 10.46 -5.73
C ARG A 49 4.05 9.81 -4.59
N PRO A 50 2.84 10.29 -4.30
CA PRO A 50 1.96 9.62 -3.36
C PRO A 50 1.50 8.26 -3.92
N ASP A 51 1.31 7.29 -3.02
CA ASP A 51 0.98 5.90 -3.36
C ASP A 51 -0.36 5.75 -4.10
N ILE A 52 -1.37 6.54 -3.70
CA ILE A 52 -2.71 6.51 -4.29
C ILE A 52 -3.11 7.94 -4.65
N GLN A 53 -3.57 8.11 -5.88
CA GLN A 53 -4.06 9.38 -6.40
C GLN A 53 -5.33 9.13 -7.20
N LEU A 54 -6.39 9.83 -6.84
CA LEU A 54 -7.65 9.82 -7.56
C LEU A 54 -7.96 11.25 -7.99
N TYR A 55 -8.35 11.41 -9.25
CA TYR A 55 -8.76 12.68 -9.83
C TYR A 55 -10.13 12.50 -10.47
N ASP A 56 -11.07 13.31 -10.06
CA ASP A 56 -12.34 13.47 -10.75
C ASP A 56 -12.38 14.86 -11.39
N ASN A 57 -12.22 14.88 -12.71
CA ASN A 57 -12.24 16.12 -13.47
C ASN A 57 -13.65 16.68 -13.68
N LYS A 58 -14.71 15.90 -13.43
CA LYS A 58 -16.10 16.38 -13.56
C LYS A 58 -16.50 17.23 -12.36
N THR A 59 -16.17 16.75 -11.17
CA THR A 59 -16.43 17.45 -9.90
C THR A 59 -15.28 18.35 -9.47
N MET A 60 -14.15 18.30 -10.18
CA MET A 60 -12.90 18.95 -9.81
C MET A 60 -12.46 18.54 -8.39
N GLU A 61 -12.57 17.24 -8.07
CA GLU A 61 -12.11 16.68 -6.80
C GLU A 61 -10.82 15.89 -7.00
N ALA A 62 -9.89 15.98 -6.04
CA ALA A 62 -8.68 15.18 -6.03
C ALA A 62 -8.45 14.58 -4.64
N VAL A 63 -8.14 13.29 -4.59
CA VAL A 63 -7.80 12.57 -3.36
C VAL A 63 -6.38 12.04 -3.47
N ILE A 64 -5.54 12.46 -2.53
CA ILE A 64 -4.12 12.09 -2.44
C ILE A 64 -3.92 11.29 -1.15
N ILE A 65 -3.52 10.03 -1.28
CA ILE A 65 -3.33 9.13 -0.16
C ILE A 65 -1.93 8.51 -0.23
N ASP A 66 -1.26 8.45 0.91
CA ASP A 66 0.03 7.79 1.06
C ASP A 66 0.00 6.76 2.18
N LEU A 67 0.72 5.66 1.99
CA LEU A 67 0.88 4.62 2.99
C LEU A 67 2.03 4.98 3.93
N ALA A 68 1.83 4.72 5.21
CA ALA A 68 2.89 4.84 6.21
C ALA A 68 2.86 3.68 7.19
N VAL A 69 4.04 3.20 7.54
CA VAL A 69 4.23 2.27 8.63
C VAL A 69 4.83 3.03 9.81
N ALA A 70 4.11 3.07 10.91
CA ALA A 70 4.59 3.63 12.17
C ALA A 70 5.33 2.56 12.96
N PHE A 71 6.50 2.92 13.46
CA PHE A 71 7.20 2.14 14.47
C PHE A 71 6.79 2.71 15.83
N GLU A 72 6.31 1.82 16.71
CA GLU A 72 6.04 2.19 18.10
C GLU A 72 7.37 2.41 18.80
N ASP A 73 7.73 3.67 19.02
CA ASP A 73 8.84 4.02 19.88
C ASP A 73 8.36 3.86 21.32
N GLN A 74 8.91 2.86 22.02
CA GLN A 74 8.61 2.58 23.43
C GLN A 74 9.14 3.66 24.38
N SER A 75 9.87 4.66 23.85
CA SER A 75 10.42 5.76 24.63
C SER A 75 9.53 6.99 24.53
N THR A 76 8.55 7.14 25.44
CA THR A 76 8.22 8.41 26.12
C THR A 76 7.00 8.23 27.01
N ASP A 77 7.22 8.42 28.31
CA ASP A 77 6.28 8.41 29.44
C ASP A 77 5.36 9.66 29.45
N ASP A 78 4.93 10.14 28.29
CA ASP A 78 4.15 11.38 28.20
C ASP A 78 2.68 11.09 27.88
N ALA A 79 1.88 11.02 28.94
CA ALA A 79 0.41 10.93 28.93
C ALA A 79 -0.30 12.15 28.25
N ALA A 80 0.44 13.00 27.54
CA ALA A 80 -0.06 14.13 26.75
C ALA A 80 0.33 14.07 25.26
N SER A 81 1.11 13.07 24.84
CA SER A 81 1.74 13.04 23.51
C SER A 81 0.87 12.27 22.50
N SER A 82 0.56 12.92 21.37
CA SER A 82 -0.19 12.33 20.26
C SER A 82 0.39 10.96 19.85
N SER A 83 -0.47 9.96 19.62
CA SER A 83 -0.05 8.60 19.27
C SER A 83 0.97 8.59 18.13
N SER A 84 1.87 7.60 18.11
CA SER A 84 2.87 7.42 17.05
C SER A 84 2.25 7.49 15.65
N PHE A 85 1.00 7.00 15.52
CA PHE A 85 0.19 7.09 14.31
C PHE A 85 -0.16 8.53 13.93
N ALA A 86 -0.64 9.33 14.87
CA ALA A 86 -0.98 10.74 14.61
C ALA A 86 0.25 11.54 14.16
N ARG A 87 1.42 11.27 14.75
CA ARG A 87 2.69 11.90 14.33
C ARG A 87 3.04 11.55 12.88
N VAL A 88 3.07 10.26 12.54
CA VAL A 88 3.42 9.79 11.19
C VAL A 88 2.41 10.29 10.16
N LYS A 89 1.12 10.27 10.50
CA LYS A 89 0.05 10.83 9.68
C LYS A 89 0.28 12.32 9.40
N GLY A 90 0.55 13.12 10.44
CA GLY A 90 0.83 14.54 10.30
C GLY A 90 2.04 14.85 9.42
N VAL A 91 3.12 14.06 9.54
CA VAL A 91 4.30 14.20 8.66
C VAL A 91 3.95 13.97 7.20
N LYS A 92 3.19 12.91 6.90
CA LYS A 92 2.78 12.57 5.53
C LYS A 92 1.79 13.60 4.96
N THR A 93 0.80 14.02 5.74
CA THR A 93 -0.13 15.07 5.32
C THR A 93 0.61 16.37 5.01
N LYS A 94 1.55 16.79 5.88
CA LYS A 94 2.36 18.00 5.66
C LYS A 94 3.25 17.89 4.41
N LYS A 95 3.82 16.71 4.14
CA LYS A 95 4.65 16.46 2.94
C LYS A 95 3.88 16.75 1.64
N TYR A 96 2.60 16.42 1.60
CA TYR A 96 1.77 16.57 0.40
C TYR A 96 0.93 17.86 0.39
N GLU A 97 1.08 18.74 1.39
CA GLU A 97 0.40 20.05 1.41
C GLU A 97 0.78 20.91 0.18
N VAL A 98 2.01 20.77 -0.34
CA VAL A 98 2.43 21.46 -1.56
C VAL A 98 1.63 21.01 -2.78
N ILE A 99 1.32 19.70 -2.89
CA ILE A 99 0.48 19.18 -3.97
C ILE A 99 -0.95 19.72 -3.82
N LYS A 100 -1.45 19.74 -2.59
CA LYS A 100 -2.77 20.27 -2.27
C LYS A 100 -2.92 21.71 -2.72
N GLN A 101 -2.00 22.60 -2.32
CA GLN A 101 -2.02 24.01 -2.71
C GLN A 101 -1.98 24.20 -4.23
N PHE A 102 -1.17 23.41 -4.93
CA PHE A 102 -1.06 23.49 -6.38
C PHE A 102 -2.33 23.05 -7.12
N LEU A 103 -2.97 21.98 -6.64
CA LEU A 103 -4.23 21.50 -7.21
C LEU A 103 -5.40 22.43 -6.85
N GLU A 104 -5.42 22.97 -5.64
CA GLU A 104 -6.38 24.00 -5.21
C GLU A 104 -6.26 25.27 -6.05
N TYR A 105 -5.04 25.71 -6.37
CA TYR A 105 -4.80 26.82 -7.30
C TYR A 105 -5.39 26.54 -8.70
N LYS A 106 -5.45 25.26 -9.11
CA LYS A 106 -6.08 24.84 -10.37
C LYS A 106 -7.59 24.67 -10.28
N GLY A 107 -8.20 24.98 -9.13
CA GLY A 107 -9.64 24.88 -8.91
C GLY A 107 -10.12 23.52 -8.43
N TYR A 108 -9.21 22.61 -8.03
CA TYR A 108 -9.61 21.34 -7.43
C TYR A 108 -9.92 21.47 -5.94
N THR A 109 -10.92 20.75 -5.45
CA THR A 109 -11.07 20.46 -4.03
C THR A 109 -10.22 19.24 -3.70
N VAL A 110 -9.24 19.40 -2.80
CA VAL A 110 -8.20 18.38 -2.60
C VAL A 110 -8.22 17.82 -1.19
N HIS A 111 -8.26 16.49 -1.09
CA HIS A 111 -8.20 15.76 0.16
C HIS A 111 -6.89 15.01 0.28
N VAL A 112 -6.05 15.42 1.23
CA VAL A 112 -4.82 14.71 1.58
C VAL A 112 -5.05 13.86 2.81
N ALA A 113 -4.84 12.56 2.69
CA ALA A 113 -4.91 11.62 3.80
C ALA A 113 -3.70 10.69 3.81
N ALA A 114 -3.44 10.07 4.95
CA ALA A 114 -2.45 9.01 5.06
C ALA A 114 -3.07 7.80 5.73
N LEU A 115 -2.79 6.62 5.17
CA LEU A 115 -3.16 5.33 5.73
C LEU A 115 -2.00 4.84 6.59
N VAL A 116 -2.24 4.71 7.89
CA VAL A 116 -1.18 4.38 8.85
C VAL A 116 -1.39 3.00 9.45
N TYR A 117 -0.35 2.19 9.38
CA TYR A 117 -0.28 0.85 9.97
C TYR A 117 0.90 0.78 10.93
N GLY A 118 0.78 0.04 12.02
CA GLY A 118 1.89 -0.26 12.89
C GLY A 118 2.75 -1.40 12.36
N SER A 119 4.03 -1.38 12.71
CA SER A 119 5.00 -2.43 12.32
C SER A 119 4.61 -3.83 12.79
N LEU A 120 3.88 -3.94 13.90
CA LEU A 120 3.39 -5.21 14.46
C LEU A 120 1.97 -5.58 14.00
N GLY A 121 1.40 -4.82 13.05
CA GLY A 121 0.07 -5.08 12.49
C GLY A 121 -1.08 -4.36 13.20
N SER A 122 -0.79 -3.38 14.07
CA SER A 122 -1.78 -2.42 14.55
C SER A 122 -2.27 -1.52 13.39
N VAL A 123 -3.49 -1.01 13.47
CA VAL A 123 -4.13 -0.22 12.41
C VAL A 123 -4.67 1.08 13.01
N ASP A 124 -4.44 2.22 12.35
CA ASP A 124 -5.07 3.48 12.74
C ASP A 124 -6.58 3.41 12.56
N THR A 125 -7.35 3.75 13.60
CA THR A 125 -8.83 3.75 13.55
C THR A 125 -9.37 4.75 12.53
N GLY A 126 -8.60 5.80 12.25
CA GLY A 126 -8.91 6.79 11.21
C GLY A 126 -8.84 6.25 9.78
N ASN A 127 -8.18 5.10 9.53
CA ASN A 127 -8.10 4.52 8.18
C ASN A 127 -9.47 4.13 7.65
N PHE A 128 -10.36 3.65 8.52
CA PHE A 128 -11.71 3.23 8.13
C PHE A 128 -12.49 4.37 7.47
N ALA A 129 -12.41 5.58 8.04
CA ALA A 129 -13.03 6.78 7.47
C ALA A 129 -12.43 7.14 6.11
N VAL A 130 -11.10 7.03 5.95
CA VAL A 130 -10.44 7.26 4.65
C VAL A 130 -10.95 6.28 3.59
N TYR A 131 -11.10 5.00 3.93
CA TYR A 131 -11.64 4.01 3.00
C TYR A 131 -13.09 4.28 2.60
N THR A 132 -13.94 4.63 3.55
CA THR A 132 -15.38 4.76 3.27
C THR A 132 -15.73 6.12 2.67
N GLU A 133 -15.14 7.20 3.18
CA GLU A 133 -15.50 8.57 2.82
C GLU A 133 -14.70 9.08 1.62
N ARG A 134 -13.41 8.72 1.50
CA ARG A 134 -12.52 9.25 0.46
C ARG A 134 -12.38 8.30 -0.73
N LEU A 135 -12.33 7.00 -0.46
CA LEU A 135 -12.25 5.98 -1.50
C LEU A 135 -13.62 5.42 -1.89
N GLY A 136 -14.71 5.83 -1.22
CA GLY A 136 -16.07 5.40 -1.52
C GLY A 136 -16.32 3.90 -1.31
N LEU A 137 -15.47 3.20 -0.55
CA LEU A 137 -15.58 1.76 -0.37
C LEU A 137 -16.74 1.43 0.57
N ARG A 138 -17.51 0.39 0.21
CA ARG A 138 -18.57 -0.14 1.10
C ARG A 138 -17.96 -0.68 2.40
N LYS A 139 -18.56 -0.36 3.54
CA LYS A 139 -18.10 -0.82 4.88
C LYS A 139 -17.77 -2.32 4.96
N GLY A 140 -18.63 -3.17 4.38
CA GLY A 140 -18.40 -4.62 4.34
C GLY A 140 -17.19 -5.04 3.49
N ALA A 141 -16.90 -4.31 2.41
CA ALA A 141 -15.71 -4.54 1.59
C ALA A 141 -14.44 -4.10 2.32
N VAL A 142 -14.48 -2.95 3.01
CA VAL A 142 -13.37 -2.46 3.84
C VAL A 142 -13.03 -3.47 4.94
N ARG A 143 -14.04 -3.97 5.66
CA ARG A 143 -13.81 -4.99 6.71
C ARG A 143 -13.16 -6.26 6.15
N ARG A 144 -13.61 -6.73 4.98
CA ARG A 144 -12.97 -7.89 4.31
C ARG A 144 -11.54 -7.58 3.87
N LEU A 145 -11.28 -6.38 3.36
CA LEU A 145 -9.95 -5.92 2.99
C LEU A 145 -9.01 -5.94 4.20
N GLU A 146 -9.41 -5.33 5.31
CA GLU A 146 -8.61 -5.29 6.53
C GLU A 146 -8.36 -6.69 7.12
N CYS A 147 -9.39 -7.54 7.17
CA CYS A 147 -9.22 -8.94 7.57
C CYS A 147 -8.23 -9.68 6.65
N SER A 148 -8.32 -9.48 5.33
CA SER A 148 -7.42 -10.11 4.37
C SER A 148 -5.98 -9.60 4.52
N LEU A 149 -5.78 -8.29 4.73
CA LEU A 149 -4.48 -7.69 4.97
C LEU A 149 -3.84 -8.24 6.24
N SER A 150 -4.60 -8.31 7.34
CA SER A 150 -4.14 -8.89 8.60
C SER A 150 -3.74 -10.36 8.44
N ALA A 151 -4.62 -11.18 7.82
CA ALA A 151 -4.32 -12.59 7.57
C ALA A 151 -3.08 -12.79 6.69
N ARG A 152 -2.90 -11.97 5.63
CA ARG A 152 -1.70 -12.00 4.79
C ARG A 152 -0.45 -11.61 5.56
N HIS A 153 -0.53 -10.59 6.40
CA HIS A 153 0.60 -10.15 7.22
C HIS A 153 1.04 -11.26 8.17
N ILE A 154 0.10 -11.88 8.91
CA ILE A 154 0.39 -13.01 9.81
C ILE A 154 1.03 -14.17 9.03
N ASN A 155 0.45 -14.54 7.89
CA ASN A 155 1.00 -15.60 7.05
C ASN A 155 2.41 -15.27 6.53
N PHE A 156 2.66 -14.02 6.15
CA PHE A 156 3.96 -13.57 5.70
C PHE A 156 5.00 -13.62 6.84
N ALA A 157 4.66 -13.09 8.02
CA ALA A 157 5.52 -13.12 9.21
C ALA A 157 5.87 -14.57 9.59
N HIS A 158 4.87 -15.46 9.61
CA HIS A 158 5.09 -16.88 9.88
C HIS A 158 5.98 -17.56 8.83
N ARG A 159 5.85 -17.22 7.54
CA ARG A 159 6.75 -17.71 6.47
C ARG A 159 8.17 -17.21 6.65
N MET A 160 8.35 -15.93 7.02
CA MET A 160 9.67 -15.35 7.31
C MET A 160 10.33 -16.08 8.47
N TRP A 161 9.59 -16.28 9.57
CA TRP A 161 10.07 -17.02 10.73
C TRP A 161 10.43 -18.47 10.37
N ARG A 162 9.57 -19.20 9.64
CA ARG A 162 9.89 -20.58 9.21
C ARG A 162 11.16 -20.65 8.37
N ARG A 163 11.34 -19.73 7.43
CA ARG A 163 12.56 -19.66 6.61
C ARG A 163 13.80 -19.44 7.48
N HIS A 164 13.69 -18.53 8.45
CA HIS A 164 14.77 -18.24 9.39
C HIS A 164 15.08 -19.46 10.30
N ALA A 165 14.06 -20.11 10.85
CA ALA A 165 14.21 -21.31 11.68
C ALA A 165 14.87 -22.45 10.89
N ILE A 166 14.44 -22.71 9.65
CA ILE A 166 15.05 -23.71 8.77
C ILE A 166 16.51 -23.34 8.49
N ALA A 167 16.82 -22.08 8.19
CA ALA A 167 18.19 -21.62 7.97
C ALA A 167 19.09 -21.91 9.19
N HIS A 168 18.59 -21.68 10.41
CA HIS A 168 19.29 -22.03 11.64
C HIS A 168 19.48 -23.53 11.83
N THR A 169 18.44 -24.34 11.61
CA THR A 169 18.51 -25.80 11.78
C THR A 169 19.41 -26.48 10.74
N THR A 170 19.47 -25.94 9.52
CA THR A 170 20.20 -26.55 8.40
C THR A 170 21.61 -25.97 8.21
N GLY A 171 22.04 -25.02 9.05
CA GLY A 171 23.34 -24.33 8.94
C GLY A 171 23.50 -23.46 7.68
N LEU A 172 22.45 -23.30 6.89
CA LEU A 172 22.44 -22.46 5.69
C LEU A 172 22.34 -21.00 6.10
N ARG A 173 23.45 -20.28 6.04
CA ARG A 173 23.47 -18.83 6.25
C ARG A 173 22.59 -18.19 5.17
N LEU A 174 21.53 -17.49 5.55
CA LEU A 174 20.77 -16.63 4.64
C LEU A 174 21.75 -15.56 4.13
N ILE A 175 22.30 -15.77 2.94
CA ILE A 175 23.13 -14.77 2.26
C ILE A 175 22.18 -13.63 1.89
N GLY A 176 22.16 -12.61 2.74
CA GLY A 176 21.63 -11.31 2.37
C GLY A 176 22.42 -10.83 1.17
N THR A 177 21.74 -10.59 0.05
CA THR A 177 22.30 -9.98 -1.14
C THR A 177 22.61 -8.51 -0.86
N ASN A 178 23.68 -8.24 -0.10
CA ASN A 178 24.26 -6.91 0.05
C ASN A 178 25.74 -7.00 -0.31
N SER A 179 26.02 -7.20 -1.59
CA SER A 179 27.34 -6.90 -2.16
C SER A 179 27.40 -5.39 -2.44
N VAL A 180 27.66 -4.59 -1.40
CA VAL A 180 28.22 -3.25 -1.59
C VAL A 180 29.71 -3.39 -1.32
N GLN A 181 30.50 -3.45 -2.39
CA GLN A 181 31.95 -3.30 -2.33
C GLN A 181 32.26 -1.92 -1.74
N GLN A 182 32.89 -1.90 -0.58
CA GLN A 182 33.61 -0.70 -0.12
C GLN A 182 34.91 -0.62 -0.92
N GLN A 183 35.12 0.52 -1.56
CA GLN A 183 36.43 1.00 -2.00
C GLN A 183 37.18 1.59 -0.79
#